data_AF-A0A2C9WK97-F1
#
_entry.id   AF-A0A2C9WK97-F1
#
_cell.length_a   1.000
_cell.length_b   1.000
_cell.length_c   1.000
_cell.angle_alpha   90.00
_cell.angle_beta   90.00
_cell.angle_gamma   90.00
#
_symmetry.space_group_name_H-M   'P 1'
#
loop_
_entity.id
_entity.type
_entity.pdbx_description
1 polymer ?
#
loop_
_entity_poly.entity_id
_entity_poly.type
_entity_poly.pdbx_seq_one_letter_code
_entity_poly.pdbx_strand_id
1 'polypeptide(L)'
;MNSILNFHKHTTKSWNKKKTSLPYGSPLFLLLISVFSIFFFFVLFSSHSKIPNYVLHNTQYCTRFQTLTGGEKFLWYAPHSGFSNQLSEFKNGILMAGILNRTIVVPPILDHHAVALGSCPKFRVTGPKEIRVSVWDHAIELVKTGRYVSMVDIVDISSLVPSSVRAIDFRIFASLWCSVNKDITCINDLNAQSSLFESLRQCGSVLSGVNGNIDKCLYAVDEDCRTTVWTYKNGEEDGVFDAFQPDEKLKKRKNISYVRRRRDVHKTLGLGSESESATILAFGSLFTAPYKGSELYIDIHDVQRDQRIQSLIEKTQIIRWSVQEPLGIYFYGPETKVGISEADGSTTHSYFSND
;
A
#
# COMPACT_ATOMS: atom_id res chain seq x y z
N MET A 1 -4.43 -24.09 61.36
CA MET A 1 -4.17 -25.12 62.38
C MET A 1 -4.36 -26.48 61.72
N ASN A 2 -3.51 -27.48 61.78
CA ASN A 2 -2.11 -27.66 62.15
C ASN A 2 -1.80 -29.07 61.63
N SER A 3 -0.68 -29.27 60.96
CA SER A 3 0.12 -30.47 61.17
C SER A 3 1.52 -30.21 60.66
N ILE A 4 2.36 -29.85 61.62
CA ILE A 4 3.77 -29.53 61.51
C ILE A 4 4.57 -30.84 61.42
N LEU A 5 5.61 -30.77 60.59
CA LEU A 5 6.88 -31.50 60.59
C LEU A 5 7.12 -32.53 61.70
N ASN A 6 7.60 -33.70 61.28
CA ASN A 6 8.50 -34.51 62.09
C ASN A 6 9.82 -34.73 61.35
N PHE A 7 10.88 -34.24 61.96
CA PHE A 7 12.28 -34.38 61.56
C PHE A 7 12.86 -35.63 62.24
N HIS A 8 13.48 -36.55 61.47
CA HIS A 8 14.41 -37.49 62.08
C HIS A 8 15.65 -37.78 61.20
N LYS A 9 16.77 -37.25 61.71
CA LYS A 9 18.14 -37.81 61.77
C LYS A 9 18.79 -38.36 60.49
N HIS A 10 19.82 -37.63 60.07
CA HIS A 10 20.97 -38.12 59.30
C HIS A 10 21.69 -39.28 60.01
N THR A 11 22.09 -40.30 59.26
CA THR A 11 23.47 -40.86 59.26
C THR A 11 23.67 -41.88 58.12
N THR A 12 24.51 -41.47 57.17
CA THR A 12 25.48 -42.24 56.36
C THR A 12 25.24 -43.74 56.11
N LYS A 13 24.92 -44.11 54.87
CA LYS A 13 25.23 -45.43 54.30
C LYS A 13 25.94 -45.33 52.95
N SER A 14 27.23 -45.68 53.01
CA SER A 14 28.10 -46.33 52.02
C SER A 14 27.60 -46.41 50.59
N TRP A 15 28.30 -45.68 49.72
CA TRP A 15 28.19 -45.71 48.28
C TRP A 15 28.87 -46.97 47.71
N ASN A 16 28.10 -48.02 47.43
CA ASN A 16 28.60 -49.11 46.59
C ASN A 16 28.58 -48.66 45.13
N LYS A 17 29.74 -48.21 44.62
CA LYS A 17 29.98 -47.99 43.20
C LYS A 17 29.89 -49.32 42.46
N LYS A 18 28.73 -49.64 41.87
CA LYS A 18 28.67 -50.54 40.72
C LYS A 18 29.29 -49.80 39.54
N LYS A 19 30.50 -50.20 39.12
CA LYS A 19 31.06 -49.83 37.82
C LYS A 19 30.21 -50.50 36.74
N THR A 20 29.24 -49.77 36.18
CA THR A 20 28.71 -50.09 34.86
C THR A 20 29.71 -49.57 33.84
N SER A 21 30.52 -50.48 33.32
CA SER A 21 31.29 -50.24 32.10
C SER A 21 30.31 -49.90 30.98
N LEU A 22 30.23 -48.61 30.61
CA LEU A 22 29.69 -48.24 29.31
C LEU A 22 30.55 -48.96 28.25
N PRO A 23 29.95 -49.72 27.31
CA PRO A 23 30.72 -50.19 26.18
C PRO A 23 31.15 -48.93 25.41
N TYR A 24 32.47 -48.76 25.29
CA TYR A 24 33.08 -47.84 24.35
C TYR A 24 32.34 -47.99 23.02
N GLY A 25 31.58 -46.96 22.64
CA GLY A 25 30.87 -46.94 21.37
C GLY A 25 31.89 -47.22 20.28
N SER A 26 31.68 -48.32 19.56
CA SER A 26 32.51 -48.69 18.42
C SER A 26 32.75 -47.46 17.54
N PRO A 27 33.97 -47.21 17.04
CA PRO A 27 34.27 -46.04 16.20
C PRO A 27 33.34 -45.98 14.97
N LEU A 28 32.82 -47.12 14.53
CA LEU A 28 31.79 -47.24 13.50
C LEU A 28 30.46 -46.57 13.88
N PHE A 29 30.05 -46.64 15.15
CA PHE A 29 28.79 -46.04 15.61
C PHE A 29 28.87 -44.51 15.66
N LEU A 30 30.01 -43.96 16.10
CA LEU A 30 30.27 -42.52 16.06
C LEU A 30 30.39 -42.00 14.61
N LEU A 31 30.99 -42.80 13.72
CA LEU A 31 31.10 -42.46 12.30
C LEU A 31 29.72 -42.47 11.62
N LEU A 32 28.86 -43.43 11.95
CA LEU A 32 27.48 -43.48 11.44
C LEU A 32 26.64 -42.28 11.91
N ILE A 33 26.77 -41.87 13.19
CA ILE A 33 26.09 -40.68 13.70
C ILE A 33 26.61 -39.42 12.97
N SER A 34 27.92 -39.29 12.78
CA SER A 34 28.52 -38.17 12.06
C SER A 34 28.02 -38.09 10.61
N VAL A 35 28.00 -39.21 9.90
CA VAL A 35 27.51 -39.26 8.50
C VAL A 35 26.03 -38.94 8.44
N PHE A 36 25.22 -39.43 9.39
CA PHE A 36 23.79 -39.14 9.45
C PHE A 36 23.51 -37.68 9.77
N SER A 37 24.27 -37.07 10.70
CA SER A 37 24.16 -35.63 11.01
C SER A 37 24.57 -34.77 9.81
N ILE A 38 25.65 -35.12 9.10
CA ILE A 38 26.08 -34.42 7.89
C ILE A 38 25.03 -34.56 6.78
N PHE A 39 24.50 -35.76 6.55
CA PHE A 39 23.43 -36.00 5.59
C PHE A 39 22.16 -35.21 5.93
N PHE A 40 21.75 -35.20 7.20
CA PHE A 40 20.61 -34.41 7.66
C PHE A 40 20.85 -32.91 7.48
N PHE A 41 22.07 -32.43 7.75
CA PHE A 41 22.46 -31.05 7.48
C PHE A 41 22.40 -30.74 5.99
N PHE A 42 22.90 -31.61 5.11
CA PHE A 42 22.81 -31.43 3.65
C PHE A 42 21.38 -31.49 3.14
N VAL A 43 20.50 -32.33 3.69
CA VAL A 43 19.08 -32.39 3.33
C VAL A 43 18.36 -31.11 3.77
N LEU A 44 18.61 -30.62 4.99
CA LEU A 44 18.07 -29.34 5.48
C LEU A 44 18.61 -28.16 4.64
N PHE A 45 19.91 -28.16 4.34
CA PHE A 45 20.53 -27.11 3.53
C PHE A 45 20.02 -27.14 2.09
N SER A 46 19.87 -28.31 1.48
CA SER A 46 19.27 -28.47 0.13
C SER A 46 17.79 -28.09 0.10
N SER A 47 17.11 -28.21 1.24
CA SER A 47 15.72 -27.76 1.41
C SER A 47 15.61 -26.24 1.63
N HIS A 48 16.69 -25.57 2.07
CA HIS A 48 16.76 -24.12 2.28
C HIS A 48 17.52 -23.37 1.18
N SER A 49 18.34 -24.04 0.37
CA SER A 49 19.14 -23.43 -0.70
C SER A 49 18.38 -23.30 -2.03
N LYS A 50 17.09 -23.62 -2.06
CA LYS A 50 16.23 -23.19 -3.16
C LYS A 50 15.96 -21.71 -2.98
N ILE A 51 16.77 -20.86 -3.63
CA ILE A 51 16.31 -19.51 -3.97
C ILE A 51 14.92 -19.70 -4.60
N PRO A 52 13.86 -19.12 -4.03
CA PRO A 52 12.52 -19.33 -4.58
C PRO A 52 12.55 -18.87 -6.03
N ASN A 53 12.13 -19.73 -6.97
CA ASN A 53 12.03 -19.39 -8.40
C ASN A 53 11.24 -18.08 -8.64
N TYR A 54 10.40 -17.70 -7.68
CA TYR A 54 9.69 -16.43 -7.60
C TYR A 54 10.62 -15.20 -7.60
N VAL A 55 11.75 -15.23 -6.87
CA VAL A 55 12.69 -14.10 -6.79
C VAL A 55 13.39 -13.88 -8.13
N LEU A 56 13.79 -14.96 -8.80
CA LEU A 56 14.43 -14.89 -10.12
C LEU A 56 13.49 -14.31 -11.18
N HIS A 57 12.23 -14.78 -11.20
CA HIS A 57 11.22 -14.31 -12.15
C HIS A 57 10.86 -12.83 -11.93
N ASN A 58 10.76 -12.41 -10.66
CA ASN A 58 10.50 -11.00 -10.30
C ASN A 58 11.63 -10.05 -10.71
N THR A 59 12.89 -10.46 -10.53
CA THR A 59 14.02 -9.63 -10.97
C THR A 59 14.03 -9.44 -12.49
N GLN A 60 13.67 -10.47 -13.25
CA GLN A 60 13.59 -10.38 -14.71
C GLN A 60 12.45 -9.46 -15.20
N TYR A 61 11.26 -9.52 -14.57
CA TYR A 61 10.18 -8.57 -14.84
C TYR A 61 10.64 -7.14 -14.63
N CYS A 62 11.37 -6.91 -13.54
CA CYS A 62 11.80 -5.57 -13.21
C CYS A 62 12.80 -4.99 -14.20
N THR A 63 13.86 -5.74 -14.52
CA THR A 63 14.89 -5.28 -15.46
C THR A 63 14.27 -5.00 -16.83
N ARG A 64 13.32 -5.84 -17.26
CA ARG A 64 12.59 -5.62 -18.52
C ARG A 64 11.73 -4.36 -18.45
N PHE A 65 10.97 -4.17 -17.38
CA PHE A 65 10.16 -2.97 -17.19
C PHE A 65 11.02 -1.69 -17.21
N GLN A 66 12.11 -1.66 -16.43
CA GLN A 66 13.07 -0.55 -16.41
C GLN A 66 13.67 -0.24 -17.78
N THR A 67 13.99 -1.27 -18.56
CA THR A 67 14.49 -1.10 -19.93
C THR A 67 13.43 -0.48 -20.83
N LEU A 68 12.19 -0.97 -20.76
CA LEU A 68 11.08 -0.48 -21.57
C LEU A 68 10.67 0.96 -21.24
N THR A 69 10.87 1.39 -19.99
CA THR A 69 10.52 2.74 -19.52
C THR A 69 11.72 3.69 -19.47
N GLY A 70 12.90 3.26 -19.92
CA GLY A 70 14.11 4.09 -19.90
C GLY A 70 14.53 4.53 -18.50
N GLY A 71 14.24 3.74 -17.47
CA GLY A 71 14.53 4.07 -16.07
C GLY A 71 13.58 5.08 -15.43
N GLU A 72 12.42 5.35 -16.05
CA GLU A 72 11.38 6.18 -15.45
C GLU A 72 10.85 5.57 -14.13
N LYS A 73 10.59 6.44 -13.15
CA LYS A 73 10.06 6.08 -11.83
C LYS A 73 8.58 6.38 -11.75
N PHE A 74 7.80 5.44 -11.23
CA PHE A 74 6.34 5.49 -11.17
C PHE A 74 5.83 5.55 -9.74
N LEU A 75 4.68 6.19 -9.56
CA LEU A 75 3.88 6.16 -8.36
C LEU A 75 2.52 5.54 -8.69
N TRP A 76 2.17 4.47 -7.99
CA TRP A 76 0.88 3.83 -8.07
C TRP A 76 0.21 3.82 -6.70
N TYR A 77 -1.12 3.88 -6.69
CA TYR A 77 -1.93 3.84 -5.49
C TYR A 77 -3.27 3.19 -5.82
N ALA A 78 -3.97 2.69 -4.80
CA ALA A 78 -5.26 2.05 -4.98
C ALA A 78 -6.40 2.97 -4.49
N PRO A 79 -7.24 3.49 -5.40
CA PRO A 79 -8.21 4.54 -5.08
C PRO A 79 -9.44 3.99 -4.33
N HIS A 80 -10.10 4.86 -3.56
CA HIS A 80 -11.30 4.54 -2.76
C HIS A 80 -12.52 4.10 -3.56
N SER A 81 -13.47 3.48 -2.87
CA SER A 81 -14.83 3.37 -3.40
C SER A 81 -15.54 4.74 -3.46
N GLY A 82 -16.24 5.02 -4.56
CA GLY A 82 -17.02 6.24 -4.75
C GLY A 82 -16.23 7.38 -5.37
N PHE A 83 -16.79 7.98 -6.42
CA PHE A 83 -16.08 8.86 -7.34
C PHE A 83 -15.48 10.11 -6.68
N SER A 84 -16.22 10.78 -5.78
CA SER A 84 -15.71 11.97 -5.06
C SER A 84 -14.44 11.65 -4.25
N ASN A 85 -14.42 10.49 -3.59
CA ASN A 85 -13.25 10.02 -2.85
C ASN A 85 -12.09 9.67 -3.81
N GLN A 86 -12.39 9.00 -4.94
CA GLN A 86 -11.38 8.68 -5.95
C GLN A 86 -10.75 9.93 -6.55
N LEU A 87 -11.54 10.98 -6.82
CA LEU A 87 -11.03 12.25 -7.32
C LEU A 87 -10.14 12.94 -6.27
N SER A 88 -10.57 12.97 -5.00
CA SER A 88 -9.74 13.48 -3.90
C SER A 88 -8.40 12.73 -3.80
N GLU A 89 -8.44 11.40 -3.90
CA GLU A 89 -7.22 10.58 -3.93
C GLU A 89 -6.35 10.82 -5.15
N PHE A 90 -6.95 11.07 -6.31
CA PHE A 90 -6.21 11.40 -7.52
C PHE A 90 -5.46 12.72 -7.40
N LYS A 91 -6.11 13.74 -6.81
CA LYS A 91 -5.45 14.99 -6.44
C LYS A 91 -4.24 14.75 -5.53
N ASN A 92 -4.41 13.93 -4.49
CA ASN A 92 -3.33 13.55 -3.59
C ASN A 92 -2.23 12.76 -4.31
N GLY A 93 -2.58 11.86 -5.21
CA GLY A 93 -1.64 11.12 -6.04
C GLY A 93 -0.78 12.06 -6.89
N ILE A 94 -1.39 13.03 -7.56
CA ILE A 94 -0.67 14.04 -8.37
C ILE A 94 0.31 14.82 -7.48
N LEU A 95 -0.14 15.25 -6.30
CA LEU A 95 0.71 15.95 -5.34
C LEU A 95 1.90 15.10 -4.89
N MET A 96 1.66 13.85 -4.47
CA MET A 96 2.71 12.92 -4.04
C MET A 96 3.71 12.62 -5.17
N ALA A 97 3.21 12.43 -6.39
CA ALA A 97 4.03 12.20 -7.57
C ALA A 97 4.92 13.42 -7.88
N GLY A 98 4.39 14.64 -7.76
CA GLY A 98 5.15 15.87 -7.92
C GLY A 98 6.20 16.10 -6.82
N ILE A 99 5.89 15.78 -5.57
CA ILE A 99 6.87 15.85 -4.46
C ILE A 99 8.02 14.87 -4.68
N LEU A 100 7.72 13.65 -5.12
CA LEU A 100 8.70 12.56 -5.25
C LEU A 100 9.34 12.46 -6.65
N ASN A 101 8.98 13.37 -7.57
CA ASN A 101 9.41 13.39 -8.97
C ASN A 101 9.19 12.03 -9.67
N ARG A 102 7.98 11.49 -9.54
CA ARG A 102 7.54 10.23 -10.13
C ARG A 102 6.43 10.49 -11.14
N THR A 103 6.32 9.59 -12.12
CA THR A 103 5.20 9.55 -13.06
C THR A 103 4.00 8.89 -12.39
N ILE A 104 2.87 9.58 -12.32
CA ILE A 104 1.66 9.02 -11.72
C ILE A 104 1.02 8.00 -12.67
N VAL A 105 0.69 6.83 -12.13
CA VAL A 105 -0.21 5.88 -12.80
C VAL A 105 -1.65 6.36 -12.55
N VAL A 106 -2.30 6.82 -13.60
CA VAL A 106 -3.70 7.26 -13.56
C VAL A 106 -4.58 6.03 -13.36
N PRO A 107 -5.38 5.95 -12.30
CA PRO A 107 -6.19 4.78 -12.04
C PRO A 107 -7.45 4.73 -12.93
N PRO A 108 -8.06 3.54 -13.08
CA PRO A 108 -9.45 3.46 -13.50
C PRO A 108 -10.39 4.05 -12.45
N ILE A 109 -11.58 4.41 -12.91
CA ILE A 109 -12.72 4.67 -12.04
C ILE A 109 -13.29 3.33 -11.58
N LEU A 110 -13.29 3.08 -10.26
CA LEU A 110 -13.82 1.85 -9.67
C LEU A 110 -15.33 1.97 -9.41
N ASP A 111 -16.04 0.84 -9.50
CA ASP A 111 -17.46 0.79 -9.14
C ASP A 111 -17.66 1.17 -7.65
N HIS A 112 -18.80 1.76 -7.33
CA HIS A 112 -19.14 2.06 -5.95
C HIS A 112 -19.14 0.77 -5.11
N HIS A 113 -18.46 0.79 -3.97
CA HIS A 113 -18.21 -0.36 -3.10
C HIS A 113 -17.44 -1.54 -3.70
N ALA A 114 -16.80 -1.41 -4.87
CA ALA A 114 -15.98 -2.47 -5.44
C ALA A 114 -14.86 -2.93 -4.50
N VAL A 115 -14.22 -1.97 -3.83
CA VAL A 115 -13.16 -2.23 -2.85
C VAL A 115 -13.49 -1.51 -1.55
N ALA A 116 -13.66 -2.29 -0.48
CA ALA A 116 -13.86 -1.78 0.87
C ALA A 116 -12.50 -1.42 1.50
N LEU A 117 -12.06 -0.18 1.31
CA LEU A 117 -10.82 0.31 1.92
C LEU A 117 -10.92 0.46 3.45
N GLY A 118 -12.13 0.72 3.95
CA GLY A 118 -12.31 1.31 5.27
C GLY A 118 -12.05 2.80 5.25
N SER A 119 -12.23 3.48 6.38
CA SER A 119 -11.87 4.90 6.51
C SER A 119 -11.16 5.05 7.83
N CYS A 120 -10.01 5.71 7.91
CA CYS A 120 -9.50 6.03 9.24
C CYS A 120 -10.41 7.06 9.95
N PRO A 121 -10.55 7.00 11.28
CA PRO A 121 -10.18 5.90 12.16
C PRO A 121 -11.31 4.86 12.33
N LYS A 122 -12.28 4.77 11.41
CA LYS A 122 -13.27 3.67 11.41
C LYS A 122 -12.53 2.34 11.35
N PHE A 123 -12.77 1.52 12.37
CA PHE A 123 -11.95 0.41 12.88
C PHE A 123 -11.80 -0.82 11.97
N ARG A 124 -12.12 -0.73 10.68
CA ARG A 124 -11.93 -1.78 9.68
C ARG A 124 -11.25 -1.14 8.47
N VAL A 125 -10.00 -0.77 8.65
CA VAL A 125 -9.11 -0.35 7.56
C VAL A 125 -8.46 -1.61 7.03
N THR A 126 -8.71 -1.91 5.76
CA THR A 126 -8.06 -2.99 5.05
C THR A 126 -6.57 -2.64 4.92
N GLY A 127 -5.67 -3.60 5.09
CA GLY A 127 -4.23 -3.31 5.02
C GLY A 127 -3.83 -2.84 3.62
N PRO A 128 -2.77 -2.02 3.49
CA PRO A 128 -2.31 -1.52 2.19
C PRO A 128 -2.10 -2.61 1.15
N LYS A 129 -1.51 -3.75 1.56
CA LYS A 129 -1.29 -4.91 0.71
C LYS A 129 -2.60 -5.47 0.14
N GLU A 130 -3.59 -5.73 1.00
CA GLU A 130 -4.87 -6.30 0.58
C GLU A 130 -5.65 -5.32 -0.31
N ILE A 131 -5.54 -4.01 -0.02
CA ILE A 131 -6.10 -2.94 -0.85
C ILE A 131 -5.48 -2.97 -2.26
N ARG A 132 -4.14 -3.01 -2.34
CA ARG A 132 -3.41 -3.06 -3.62
C ARG A 132 -3.84 -4.25 -4.47
N VAL A 133 -3.92 -5.45 -3.88
CA VAL A 133 -4.41 -6.66 -4.58
C VAL A 133 -5.84 -6.44 -5.08
N SER A 134 -6.75 -6.01 -4.19
CA SER A 134 -8.18 -5.90 -4.51
C SER A 134 -8.46 -4.90 -5.62
N VAL A 135 -7.79 -3.75 -5.60
CA VAL A 135 -7.92 -2.74 -6.66
C VAL A 135 -7.31 -3.22 -7.97
N TRP A 136 -6.14 -3.86 -7.93
CA TRP A 136 -5.53 -4.40 -9.15
C TRP A 136 -6.48 -5.40 -9.81
N ASP A 137 -6.97 -6.39 -9.05
CA ASP A 137 -7.88 -7.41 -9.57
C ASP A 137 -9.16 -6.78 -10.13
N HIS A 138 -9.75 -5.79 -9.43
CA HIS A 138 -10.93 -5.09 -9.94
C HIS A 138 -10.63 -4.25 -11.20
N ALA A 139 -9.46 -3.60 -11.29
CA ALA A 139 -9.05 -2.87 -12.47
C ALA A 139 -8.92 -3.81 -13.69
N ILE A 140 -8.36 -5.01 -13.50
CA ILE A 140 -8.29 -6.03 -14.56
C ILE A 140 -9.69 -6.53 -14.94
N GLU A 141 -10.60 -6.72 -13.97
CA GLU A 141 -12.00 -7.09 -14.22
C GLU A 141 -12.73 -6.02 -15.08
N LEU A 142 -12.50 -4.73 -14.81
CA LEU A 142 -13.06 -3.62 -15.61
C LEU A 142 -12.54 -3.66 -17.04
N VAL A 143 -11.26 -3.93 -17.25
CA VAL A 143 -10.70 -4.12 -18.60
C VAL A 143 -11.31 -5.32 -19.29
N LYS A 144 -11.39 -6.47 -18.60
CA LYS A 144 -11.95 -7.71 -19.12
C LYS A 144 -13.42 -7.58 -19.54
N THR A 145 -14.20 -6.83 -18.77
CA THR A 145 -15.64 -6.63 -19.02
C THR A 145 -15.94 -5.46 -19.95
N GLY A 146 -14.92 -4.74 -20.44
CA GLY A 146 -15.10 -3.56 -21.29
C GLY A 146 -15.71 -2.35 -20.57
N ARG A 147 -15.65 -2.32 -19.23
CA ARG A 147 -16.20 -1.25 -18.38
C ARG A 147 -15.13 -0.28 -17.87
N TYR A 148 -13.88 -0.44 -18.29
CA TYR A 148 -12.79 0.42 -17.91
C TYR A 148 -13.02 1.86 -18.39
N VAL A 149 -12.94 2.81 -17.47
CA VAL A 149 -12.87 4.25 -17.75
C VAL A 149 -11.69 4.83 -16.97
N SER A 150 -10.79 5.54 -17.65
CA SER A 150 -9.67 6.21 -16.99
C SER A 150 -10.17 7.43 -16.23
N MET A 151 -9.54 7.76 -15.10
CA MET A 151 -9.87 9.01 -14.38
C MET A 151 -9.74 10.24 -15.30
N VAL A 152 -8.74 10.24 -16.19
CA VAL A 152 -8.48 11.35 -17.12
C VAL A 152 -9.39 11.37 -18.35
N ASP A 153 -10.24 10.34 -18.53
CA ASP A 153 -11.29 10.40 -19.54
C ASP A 153 -12.45 11.30 -19.08
N ILE A 154 -12.56 11.57 -17.77
CA ILE A 154 -13.63 12.40 -17.16
C ILE A 154 -13.07 13.67 -16.51
N VAL A 155 -11.77 13.70 -16.21
CA VAL A 155 -11.13 14.77 -15.45
C VAL A 155 -10.03 15.41 -16.28
N ASP A 156 -10.17 16.70 -16.54
CA ASP A 156 -9.14 17.46 -17.25
C ASP A 156 -7.93 17.75 -16.35
N ILE A 157 -6.76 17.26 -16.78
CA ILE A 157 -5.47 17.48 -16.13
C ILE A 157 -4.45 18.17 -17.05
N SER A 158 -4.91 18.74 -18.16
CA SER A 158 -4.04 19.43 -19.14
C SER A 158 -3.21 20.57 -18.54
N SER A 159 -3.72 21.22 -17.49
CA SER A 159 -3.00 22.28 -16.75
C SER A 159 -1.83 21.76 -15.90
N LEU A 160 -1.77 20.45 -15.67
CA LEU A 160 -0.82 19.76 -14.80
C LEU A 160 0.14 18.85 -15.56
N VAL A 161 -0.32 18.22 -16.64
CA VAL A 161 0.46 17.27 -17.43
C VAL A 161 0.80 17.85 -18.80
N PRO A 162 2.08 17.82 -19.23
CA PRO A 162 3.25 17.30 -18.52
C PRO A 162 3.96 18.35 -17.64
N SER A 163 3.42 19.57 -17.54
CA SER A 163 4.17 20.74 -17.02
C SER A 163 4.60 20.63 -15.56
N SER A 164 3.78 20.01 -14.71
CA SER A 164 4.05 19.83 -13.28
C SER A 164 4.32 18.38 -12.90
N VAL A 165 3.63 17.43 -13.54
CA VAL A 165 3.72 15.99 -13.26
C VAL A 165 3.57 15.21 -14.58
N ARG A 166 4.25 14.07 -14.72
CA ARG A 166 4.04 13.13 -15.82
C ARG A 166 3.00 12.11 -15.45
N ALA A 167 2.19 11.65 -16.41
CA ALA A 167 1.14 10.68 -16.18
C ALA A 167 1.18 9.54 -17.20
N ILE A 168 0.77 8.34 -16.78
CA ILE A 168 0.57 7.17 -17.64
C ILE A 168 -0.77 6.53 -17.30
N ASP A 169 -1.57 6.17 -18.32
CA ASP A 169 -2.81 5.43 -18.12
C ASP A 169 -2.53 4.03 -17.56
N PHE A 170 -3.35 3.56 -16.62
CA PHE A 170 -3.17 2.26 -15.98
C PHE A 170 -3.07 1.11 -16.97
N ARG A 171 -3.81 1.10 -18.09
CA ARG A 171 -3.71 0.00 -19.08
C ARG A 171 -2.34 -0.07 -19.73
N ILE A 172 -1.78 1.09 -20.07
CA ILE A 172 -0.44 1.18 -20.66
C ILE A 172 0.59 0.76 -19.63
N PHE A 173 0.49 1.27 -18.40
CA PHE A 173 1.36 0.86 -17.30
C PHE A 173 1.30 -0.64 -17.03
N ALA A 174 0.10 -1.23 -16.93
CA ALA A 174 -0.09 -2.66 -16.71
C ALA A 174 0.50 -3.49 -17.86
N SER A 175 0.32 -3.04 -19.11
CA SER A 175 0.93 -3.70 -20.28
C SER A 175 2.45 -3.75 -20.17
N LEU A 176 3.06 -2.61 -19.84
CA LEU A 176 4.52 -2.49 -19.66
C LEU A 176 5.00 -3.32 -18.47
N TRP A 177 4.36 -3.19 -17.32
CA TRP A 177 4.71 -3.88 -16.07
C TRP A 177 4.67 -5.39 -16.23
N CYS A 178 3.61 -5.90 -16.85
CA CYS A 178 3.38 -7.32 -17.04
C CYS A 178 4.06 -7.88 -18.28
N SER A 179 4.72 -7.02 -19.07
CA SER A 179 5.36 -7.38 -20.34
C SER A 179 4.41 -8.07 -21.33
N VAL A 180 3.15 -7.62 -21.34
CA VAL A 180 2.09 -8.11 -22.24
C VAL A 180 1.85 -7.09 -23.37
N ASN A 181 1.25 -7.55 -24.48
CA ASN A 181 0.97 -6.66 -25.60
C ASN A 181 0.00 -5.53 -25.19
N LYS A 182 0.18 -4.33 -25.75
CA LYS A 182 -0.57 -3.11 -25.41
C LYS A 182 -2.07 -3.22 -25.74
N ASP A 183 -2.43 -4.11 -26.65
CA ASP A 183 -3.81 -4.35 -27.10
C ASP A 183 -4.58 -5.27 -26.15
N ILE A 184 -4.50 -5.03 -24.82
CA ILE A 184 -5.24 -5.78 -23.79
C ILE A 184 -6.75 -5.77 -24.08
N THR A 185 -7.24 -4.74 -24.78
CA THR A 185 -8.66 -4.53 -25.10
C THR A 185 -9.11 -5.09 -26.46
N CYS A 186 -8.21 -5.60 -27.32
CA CYS A 186 -8.56 -5.96 -28.70
C CYS A 186 -8.35 -7.44 -29.06
N ILE A 187 -8.17 -8.32 -28.07
CA ILE A 187 -8.01 -9.76 -28.31
C ILE A 187 -9.39 -10.40 -28.49
N ASN A 188 -9.69 -10.96 -29.66
CA ASN A 188 -10.95 -11.68 -29.93
C ASN A 188 -10.87 -13.19 -29.65
N ASP A 189 -9.69 -13.73 -29.33
CA ASP A 189 -9.46 -15.14 -29.02
C ASP A 189 -9.58 -15.40 -27.51
N LEU A 190 -10.54 -16.24 -27.12
CA LEU A 190 -10.86 -16.59 -25.74
C LEU A 190 -9.69 -17.28 -25.00
N ASN A 191 -8.88 -18.10 -25.68
CA ASN A 191 -7.73 -18.77 -25.07
C ASN A 191 -6.59 -17.79 -24.85
N ALA A 192 -6.33 -16.92 -25.83
CA ALA A 192 -5.34 -15.85 -25.69
C ALA A 192 -5.74 -14.87 -24.57
N GLN A 193 -7.03 -14.53 -24.46
CA GLN A 193 -7.57 -13.73 -23.36
C GLN A 193 -7.32 -14.39 -21.98
N SER A 194 -7.61 -15.68 -21.82
CA SER A 194 -7.39 -16.39 -20.56
C SER A 194 -5.93 -16.32 -20.11
N SER A 195 -5.00 -16.61 -21.02
CA SER A 195 -3.55 -16.56 -20.72
C SER A 195 -3.05 -15.14 -20.39
N LEU A 196 -3.61 -14.13 -21.06
CA LEU A 196 -3.32 -12.73 -20.79
C LEU A 196 -3.79 -12.32 -19.38
N PHE A 197 -5.02 -12.63 -19.02
CA PHE A 197 -5.57 -12.28 -17.71
C PHE A 197 -4.88 -13.02 -16.57
N GLU A 198 -4.45 -14.26 -16.78
CA GLU A 198 -3.61 -14.97 -15.82
C GLU A 198 -2.26 -14.27 -15.63
N SER A 199 -1.62 -13.84 -16.73
CA SER A 199 -0.36 -13.07 -16.67
C SER A 199 -0.54 -11.75 -15.93
N LEU A 200 -1.64 -11.02 -16.20
CA LEU A 200 -2.00 -9.77 -15.53
C LEU A 200 -2.24 -9.97 -14.02
N ARG A 201 -2.87 -11.08 -13.63
CA ARG A 201 -3.06 -11.42 -12.22
C ARG A 201 -1.73 -11.74 -11.53
N GLN A 202 -0.85 -12.50 -12.19
CA GLN A 202 0.46 -12.88 -11.65
C GLN A 202 1.38 -11.67 -11.45
N CYS A 203 1.53 -10.78 -12.45
CA CYS A 203 2.34 -9.56 -12.30
C CYS A 203 1.74 -8.57 -11.29
N GLY A 204 0.41 -8.52 -11.16
CA GLY A 204 -0.28 -7.70 -10.14
C GLY A 204 0.07 -8.12 -8.72
N SER A 205 0.20 -9.43 -8.48
CA SER A 205 0.64 -9.94 -7.19
C SER A 205 2.02 -9.43 -6.79
N VAL A 206 2.92 -9.21 -7.78
CA VAL A 206 4.23 -8.60 -7.56
C VAL A 206 4.05 -7.14 -7.13
N LEU A 207 3.30 -6.34 -7.90
CA LEU A 207 3.04 -4.91 -7.63
C LEU A 207 2.43 -4.66 -6.25
N SER A 208 1.60 -5.59 -5.77
CA SER A 208 0.95 -5.48 -4.47
C SER A 208 1.89 -5.60 -3.26
N GLY A 209 3.14 -6.04 -3.46
CA GLY A 209 4.09 -6.26 -2.39
C GLY A 209 3.71 -7.45 -1.51
N VAL A 210 2.94 -8.43 -2.01
CA VAL A 210 2.56 -9.63 -1.24
C VAL A 210 3.77 -10.35 -0.65
N ASN A 211 4.88 -10.32 -1.38
CA ASN A 211 6.16 -10.94 -1.01
C ASN A 211 7.20 -9.90 -0.54
N GLY A 212 6.77 -8.70 -0.16
CA GLY A 212 7.62 -7.61 0.32
C GLY A 212 8.20 -6.73 -0.80
N ASN A 213 9.07 -5.81 -0.39
CA ASN A 213 9.81 -4.92 -1.30
C ASN A 213 10.81 -5.71 -2.14
N ILE A 214 11.04 -5.25 -3.37
CA ILE A 214 11.95 -5.88 -4.33
C ILE A 214 12.97 -4.82 -4.74
N ASP A 215 14.10 -4.72 -4.02
CA ASP A 215 15.26 -3.84 -4.29
C ASP A 215 14.92 -2.56 -5.11
N LYS A 216 15.61 -2.30 -6.22
CA LYS A 216 15.38 -1.14 -7.11
C LYS A 216 14.08 -1.24 -7.92
N CYS A 217 13.27 -2.26 -7.68
CA CYS A 217 12.07 -2.51 -8.45
C CYS A 217 10.83 -1.90 -7.84
N LEU A 218 10.47 -2.38 -6.65
CA LEU A 218 9.20 -2.12 -6.02
C LEU A 218 9.44 -1.79 -4.56
N TYR A 219 8.94 -0.62 -4.17
CA TYR A 219 8.76 -0.26 -2.79
C TYR A 219 7.25 -0.16 -2.52
N ALA A 220 6.71 -1.17 -1.84
CA ALA A 220 5.33 -1.21 -1.40
C ALA A 220 5.23 -0.51 -0.03
N VAL A 221 4.53 0.62 0.01
CA VAL A 221 4.38 1.42 1.22
C VAL A 221 3.38 0.73 2.14
N ASP A 222 3.84 0.32 3.33
CA ASP A 222 3.02 -0.37 4.32
C ASP A 222 2.43 0.59 5.37
N GLU A 223 2.94 1.83 5.42
CA GLU A 223 2.28 2.90 6.15
C GLU A 223 0.86 3.16 5.62
N ASP A 224 -0.04 3.45 6.55
CA ASP A 224 -1.42 3.81 6.26
C ASP A 224 -1.92 4.88 7.22
N CYS A 225 -3.19 5.27 7.06
CA CYS A 225 -3.84 6.30 7.86
C CYS A 225 -3.92 5.98 9.37
N ARG A 226 -3.69 4.73 9.80
CA ARG A 226 -3.68 4.36 11.23
C ARG A 226 -2.38 4.80 11.89
N THR A 227 -1.27 4.68 11.16
CA THR A 227 0.08 4.84 11.69
C THR A 227 0.73 6.15 11.29
N THR A 228 0.30 6.75 10.17
CA THR A 228 1.03 7.86 9.56
C THR A 228 0.09 8.96 9.09
N VAL A 229 0.57 10.20 9.20
CA VAL A 229 0.07 11.37 8.49
C VAL A 229 1.24 11.94 7.69
N TRP A 230 1.10 11.98 6.38
CA TRP A 230 2.10 12.51 5.47
C TRP A 230 2.06 14.02 5.46
N THR A 231 3.22 14.64 5.70
CA THR A 231 3.44 16.09 5.63
C THR A 231 4.54 16.41 4.61
N TYR A 232 4.73 17.68 4.26
CA TYR A 232 5.83 18.10 3.39
C TYR A 232 6.40 19.44 3.83
N LYS A 233 7.68 19.45 4.22
CA LYS A 233 8.48 20.63 4.55
C LYS A 233 7.75 21.66 5.41
N ASN A 234 6.93 21.20 6.35
CA ASN A 234 6.09 22.04 7.20
C ASN A 234 6.86 22.72 8.35
N GLY A 235 8.17 22.46 8.47
CA GLY A 235 9.03 23.04 9.51
C GLY A 235 8.91 22.36 10.88
N GLU A 236 8.02 21.38 11.03
CA GLU A 236 7.92 20.53 12.22
C GLU A 236 9.02 19.47 12.21
N GLU A 237 9.36 18.96 13.39
CA GLU A 237 10.25 17.81 13.50
C GLU A 237 9.56 16.56 12.91
N ASP A 238 10.27 15.85 12.05
CA ASP A 238 9.77 14.64 11.41
C ASP A 238 9.68 13.47 12.42
N GLY A 239 8.56 12.73 12.39
CA GLY A 239 8.31 11.61 13.29
C GLY A 239 7.59 11.96 14.60
N VAL A 240 7.20 13.22 14.79
CA VAL A 240 6.39 13.66 15.94
C VAL A 240 5.04 12.94 16.00
N PHE A 241 4.45 12.86 17.20
CA PHE A 241 3.11 12.30 17.35
C PHE A 241 2.10 13.19 16.65
N ASP A 242 1.15 12.56 15.96
CA ASP A 242 -0.01 13.27 15.45
C ASP A 242 -0.90 13.75 16.61
N ALA A 243 -1.55 14.91 16.43
CA ALA A 243 -2.44 15.49 17.44
C ALA A 243 -3.59 14.54 17.80
N PHE A 244 -4.07 13.76 16.83
CA PHE A 244 -5.00 12.69 17.08
C PHE A 244 -4.27 11.38 17.43
N GLN A 245 -4.32 11.03 18.71
CA GLN A 245 -3.96 9.69 19.19
C GLN A 245 -5.19 8.92 19.65
N PRO A 246 -5.27 7.61 19.41
CA PRO A 246 -6.31 6.78 20.03
C PRO A 246 -6.14 6.81 21.56
N ASP A 247 -7.20 7.11 22.29
CA ASP A 247 -7.16 7.14 23.75
C ASP A 247 -6.98 5.74 24.37
N GLU A 248 -6.51 5.67 25.62
CA GLU A 248 -6.22 4.40 26.31
C GLU A 248 -7.46 3.50 26.48
N LYS A 249 -8.66 4.08 26.61
CA LYS A 249 -9.90 3.31 26.70
C LYS A 249 -10.21 2.64 25.36
N LEU A 250 -10.03 3.38 24.26
CA LEU A 250 -10.22 2.91 22.90
C LEU A 250 -9.18 1.85 22.54
N LYS A 251 -7.91 2.06 22.92
CA LYS A 251 -6.85 1.07 22.75
C LYS A 251 -7.19 -0.26 23.41
N LYS A 252 -7.60 -0.24 24.68
CA LYS A 252 -8.00 -1.45 25.41
C LYS A 252 -9.26 -2.09 24.84
N ARG A 253 -10.29 -1.30 24.54
CA ARG A 253 -11.57 -1.81 24.01
C ARG A 253 -11.42 -2.46 22.64
N LYS A 254 -10.50 -1.96 21.81
CA LYS A 254 -10.35 -2.36 20.40
C LYS A 254 -9.05 -3.11 20.11
N ASN A 255 -8.25 -3.39 21.15
CA ASN A 255 -6.93 -4.02 21.02
C ASN A 255 -6.03 -3.28 20.01
N ILE A 256 -6.01 -1.95 20.07
CA ILE A 256 -5.17 -1.12 19.19
C ILE A 256 -3.78 -1.01 19.80
N SER A 257 -2.76 -1.42 19.03
CA SER A 257 -1.35 -1.34 19.40
C SER A 257 -0.56 -0.29 18.61
N TYR A 258 -1.14 0.27 17.53
CA TYR A 258 -0.43 1.21 16.68
C TYR A 258 -0.37 2.62 17.29
N VAL A 259 0.63 3.39 16.85
CA VAL A 259 0.81 4.79 17.21
C VAL A 259 0.91 5.62 15.95
N ARG A 260 0.26 6.79 15.96
CA ARG A 260 0.15 7.65 14.78
C ARG A 260 1.20 8.75 14.78
N ARG A 261 1.92 8.92 13.67
CA ARG A 261 3.02 9.91 13.56
C ARG A 261 2.89 10.77 12.32
N ARG A 262 3.35 12.00 12.41
CA ARG A 262 3.50 12.89 11.26
C ARG A 262 4.86 12.63 10.63
N ARG A 263 4.91 12.34 9.34
CA ARG A 263 6.14 12.02 8.62
C ARG A 263 6.28 12.86 7.36
N ASP A 264 7.46 13.42 7.14
CA ASP A 264 7.77 14.16 5.94
C ASP A 264 7.95 13.19 4.75
N VAL A 265 7.15 13.39 3.71
CA VAL A 265 7.13 12.54 2.51
C VAL A 265 8.49 12.54 1.81
N HIS A 266 9.13 13.70 1.67
CA HIS A 266 10.40 13.80 0.95
C HIS A 266 11.55 13.19 1.75
N LYS A 267 11.56 13.36 3.08
CA LYS A 267 12.57 12.73 3.94
C LYS A 267 12.39 11.21 4.00
N THR A 268 11.15 10.73 4.04
CA THR A 268 10.85 9.30 4.19
C THR A 268 10.94 8.53 2.88
N LEU A 269 10.47 9.11 1.77
CA LEU A 269 10.29 8.42 0.49
C LEU A 269 11.02 9.11 -0.69
N GLY A 270 11.65 10.26 -0.45
CA GLY A 270 12.36 11.03 -1.46
C GLY A 270 13.86 10.70 -1.53
N LEU A 271 14.66 11.69 -1.90
CA LEU A 271 16.11 11.57 -2.11
C LEU A 271 16.82 11.10 -0.83
N GLY A 272 17.66 10.06 -0.94
CA GLY A 272 18.39 9.44 0.16
C GLY A 272 17.62 8.37 0.92
N SER A 273 16.34 8.12 0.59
CA SER A 273 15.55 7.04 1.19
C SER A 273 15.76 5.69 0.50
N GLU A 274 15.40 4.60 1.18
CA GLU A 274 15.38 3.25 0.60
C GLU A 274 14.51 3.20 -0.67
N SER A 275 13.37 3.89 -0.65
CA SER A 275 12.42 3.91 -1.75
C SER A 275 12.85 4.75 -2.95
N GLU A 276 13.89 5.58 -2.83
CA GLU A 276 14.33 6.50 -3.89
C GLU A 276 14.70 5.74 -5.17
N SER A 277 15.41 4.62 -4.99
CA SER A 277 15.92 3.78 -6.06
C SER A 277 14.86 2.87 -6.67
N ALA A 278 13.71 2.71 -5.99
CA ALA A 278 12.64 1.86 -6.46
C ALA A 278 11.98 2.45 -7.71
N THR A 279 11.86 1.62 -8.73
CA THR A 279 11.21 1.97 -10.00
C THR A 279 9.74 2.28 -9.77
N ILE A 280 9.07 1.51 -8.92
CA ILE A 280 7.67 1.71 -8.56
C ILE A 280 7.57 1.94 -7.06
N LEU A 281 6.87 3.02 -6.69
CA LEU A 281 6.41 3.28 -5.35
C LEU A 281 4.90 3.01 -5.29
N ALA A 282 4.48 2.03 -4.50
CA ALA A 282 3.12 1.51 -4.49
C ALA A 282 2.42 1.76 -3.14
N PHE A 283 1.49 2.71 -3.11
CA PHE A 283 0.67 3.01 -1.93
C PHE A 283 -0.57 2.10 -1.85
N GLY A 284 -1.05 1.86 -0.64
CA GLY A 284 -2.37 1.26 -0.41
C GLY A 284 -3.48 2.20 -0.84
N SER A 285 -3.75 3.23 -0.06
CA SER A 285 -4.67 4.32 -0.40
C SER A 285 -3.98 5.64 -0.15
N LEU A 286 -4.43 6.70 -0.80
CA LEU A 286 -4.07 8.10 -0.55
C LEU A 286 -5.29 8.89 -0.04
N PHE A 287 -6.31 8.21 0.48
CA PHE A 287 -7.51 8.84 1.01
C PHE A 287 -7.19 9.67 2.24
N THR A 288 -7.59 10.93 2.23
CA THR A 288 -7.54 11.82 3.39
C THR A 288 -8.86 12.57 3.53
N ALA A 289 -9.17 12.93 4.77
CA ALA A 289 -10.26 13.83 5.13
C ALA A 289 -9.93 14.43 6.50
N PRO A 290 -10.52 15.59 6.86
CA PRO A 290 -10.38 16.14 8.20
C PRO A 290 -11.12 15.27 9.23
N TYR A 291 -10.48 15.03 10.37
CA TYR A 291 -11.04 14.28 11.49
C TYR A 291 -10.46 14.76 12.83
N LYS A 292 -11.32 15.23 13.73
CA LYS A 292 -10.95 15.67 15.10
C LYS A 292 -9.74 16.62 15.13
N GLY A 293 -9.70 17.59 14.23
CA GLY A 293 -8.64 18.60 14.17
C GLY A 293 -7.31 18.13 13.56
N SER A 294 -7.29 16.98 12.88
CA SER A 294 -6.17 16.46 12.10
C SER A 294 -6.65 15.97 10.73
N GLU A 295 -5.78 15.91 9.74
CA GLU A 295 -6.03 15.14 8.52
C GLU A 295 -5.84 13.64 8.75
N LEU A 296 -6.56 12.80 8.00
CA LEU A 296 -6.54 11.35 8.16
C LEU A 296 -5.30 10.67 7.58
N TYR A 297 -4.69 11.23 6.54
CA TYR A 297 -3.50 10.58 5.97
C TYR A 297 -2.54 11.54 5.28
N ILE A 298 -3.03 12.62 4.67
CA ILE A 298 -2.20 13.57 3.93
C ILE A 298 -2.58 14.97 4.41
N ASP A 299 -1.60 15.65 5.00
CA ASP A 299 -1.72 17.00 5.55
C ASP A 299 -0.71 17.91 4.86
N ILE A 300 -1.01 18.24 3.60
CA ILE A 300 -0.16 19.03 2.72
C ILE A 300 -1.06 20.06 2.03
N HIS A 301 -1.25 21.19 2.70
CA HIS A 301 -2.18 22.24 2.25
C HIS A 301 -1.51 23.56 1.90
N ASP A 302 -0.36 23.87 2.51
CA ASP A 302 0.41 25.10 2.26
C ASP A 302 1.90 24.81 2.38
N VAL A 303 2.71 25.31 1.44
CA VAL A 303 4.14 25.07 1.34
C VAL A 303 4.88 26.39 1.10
N GLN A 304 5.42 26.95 2.17
CA GLN A 304 6.04 28.28 2.17
C GLN A 304 7.34 28.38 1.36
N ARG A 305 8.11 27.29 1.26
CA ARG A 305 9.50 27.32 0.74
C ARG A 305 9.68 26.69 -0.65
N ASP A 306 8.64 26.09 -1.22
CA ASP A 306 8.73 25.37 -2.49
C ASP A 306 7.61 25.85 -3.43
N GLN A 307 7.89 26.90 -4.19
CA GLN A 307 6.93 27.52 -5.11
C GLN A 307 6.40 26.54 -6.16
N ARG A 308 7.19 25.54 -6.56
CA ARG A 308 6.76 24.51 -7.51
C ARG A 308 5.67 23.64 -6.89
N ILE A 309 5.85 23.21 -5.64
CA ILE A 309 4.84 22.42 -4.94
C ILE A 309 3.63 23.28 -4.56
N GLN A 310 3.83 24.54 -4.17
CA GLN A 310 2.74 25.47 -3.92
C GLN A 310 1.85 25.63 -5.18
N SER A 311 2.47 25.90 -6.33
CA SER A 311 1.75 25.98 -7.61
C SER A 311 1.07 24.66 -7.98
N LEU A 312 1.68 23.52 -7.65
CA LEU A 312 1.05 22.21 -7.85
C LEU A 312 -0.21 22.06 -6.98
N ILE A 313 -0.18 22.45 -5.71
CA ILE A 313 -1.35 22.41 -4.81
C ILE A 313 -2.48 23.26 -5.39
N GLU A 314 -2.19 24.51 -5.77
CA GLU A 314 -3.16 25.45 -6.35
C GLU A 314 -3.82 24.89 -7.62
N LYS A 315 -3.01 24.40 -8.57
CA LYS A 315 -3.54 23.78 -9.81
C LYS A 315 -4.37 22.53 -9.53
N THR A 316 -3.97 21.73 -8.55
CA THR A 316 -4.65 20.47 -8.20
C THR A 316 -6.01 20.72 -7.53
N GLN A 317 -6.14 21.80 -6.75
CA GLN A 317 -7.42 22.20 -6.15
C GLN A 317 -8.49 22.51 -7.20
N ILE A 318 -8.08 23.12 -8.33
CA ILE A 318 -8.98 23.56 -9.41
C ILE A 318 -9.48 22.39 -10.27
N ILE A 319 -8.83 21.22 -10.23
CA ILE A 319 -9.31 20.02 -10.94
C ILE A 319 -10.75 19.72 -10.50
N ARG A 320 -11.68 19.69 -11.47
CA ARG A 320 -13.07 19.27 -11.29
C ARG A 320 -13.35 18.16 -12.30
N TRP A 321 -14.39 17.36 -12.04
CA TRP A 321 -14.92 16.49 -13.09
C TRP A 321 -15.64 17.36 -14.12
N SER A 322 -15.40 17.11 -15.39
CA SER A 322 -16.23 17.66 -16.46
C SER A 322 -17.43 16.74 -16.66
N VAL A 323 -18.65 17.25 -16.44
CA VAL A 323 -19.82 16.64 -17.07
C VAL A 323 -19.72 17.05 -18.53
N GLN A 324 -19.14 16.19 -19.36
CA GLN A 324 -19.35 16.31 -20.80
C GLN A 324 -20.80 15.92 -21.05
N GLU A 325 -21.56 16.81 -21.69
CA GLU A 325 -22.97 16.58 -22.05
C GLU A 325 -23.19 15.21 -22.73
N PRO A 326 -24.39 14.63 -22.59
CA PRO A 326 -24.54 13.27 -22.11
C PRO A 326 -24.32 12.22 -23.19
N LEU A 327 -23.25 11.45 -23.06
CA LEU A 327 -23.29 10.02 -23.39
C LEU A 327 -23.71 9.25 -22.13
N GLY A 328 -25.01 9.26 -21.86
CA GLY A 328 -25.76 8.47 -20.87
C GLY A 328 -24.99 7.56 -19.88
N ILE A 329 -24.20 8.13 -18.97
CA ILE A 329 -23.75 7.42 -17.76
C ILE A 329 -24.73 7.76 -16.64
N TYR A 330 -25.78 6.95 -16.49
CA TYR A 330 -26.69 7.05 -15.35
C TYR A 330 -26.09 6.32 -14.15
N PHE A 331 -25.63 7.08 -13.16
CA PHE A 331 -25.39 6.54 -11.82
C PHE A 331 -26.75 6.41 -11.11
N TYR A 332 -27.32 5.20 -11.09
CA TYR A 332 -28.50 4.92 -10.28
C TYR A 332 -28.13 4.90 -8.79
N GLY A 333 -28.48 5.97 -8.08
CA GLY A 333 -28.62 6.02 -6.63
C GLY A 333 -30.08 6.36 -6.27
N PRO A 334 -30.60 5.88 -5.13
CA PRO A 334 -32.02 6.06 -4.79
C PRO A 334 -32.34 7.55 -4.58
N GLU A 335 -33.49 7.95 -5.13
CA GLU A 335 -34.00 9.31 -5.13
C GLU A 335 -34.06 9.93 -3.73
N THR A 336 -33.23 10.94 -3.50
CA THR A 336 -33.56 12.03 -2.57
C THR A 336 -33.53 13.32 -3.36
N LYS A 337 -34.72 13.84 -3.67
CA LYS A 337 -34.92 15.18 -4.22
C LYS A 337 -34.32 16.20 -3.26
N VAL A 338 -33.25 16.89 -3.69
CA VAL A 338 -32.84 18.15 -3.10
C VAL A 338 -32.97 19.19 -4.21
N GLY A 339 -33.97 20.07 -4.05
CA GLY A 339 -34.18 21.21 -4.93
C GLY A 339 -33.00 22.17 -4.84
N ILE A 340 -32.52 22.60 -6.00
CA ILE A 340 -31.54 23.66 -6.13
C ILE A 340 -32.32 24.97 -6.09
N SER A 341 -32.13 25.77 -5.03
CA SER A 341 -32.45 27.20 -5.06
C SER A 341 -31.12 27.96 -5.05
N GLU A 342 -30.83 28.63 -6.16
CA GLU A 342 -29.81 29.67 -6.25
C GLU A 342 -30.17 30.82 -5.31
N ALA A 343 -29.20 31.28 -4.52
CA ALA A 343 -29.24 32.61 -3.93
C ALA A 343 -27.82 33.15 -3.77
N ASP A 344 -27.60 34.26 -4.45
CA ASP A 344 -26.46 35.18 -4.41
C ASP A 344 -26.10 35.67 -3.00
N GLY A 345 -24.83 36.06 -2.84
CA GLY A 345 -24.46 37.33 -2.22
C GLY A 345 -24.60 37.49 -0.69
N SER A 346 -23.43 37.46 -0.03
CA SER A 346 -23.07 38.18 1.21
C SER A 346 -24.07 38.19 2.39
N THR A 347 -23.70 37.58 3.53
CA THR A 347 -23.39 38.31 4.78
C THR A 347 -22.88 37.36 5.87
N THR A 348 -21.95 37.88 6.66
CA THR A 348 -21.53 37.41 7.97
C THR A 348 -22.71 37.22 8.92
N HIS A 349 -22.76 36.12 9.67
CA HIS A 349 -23.13 36.12 11.09
C HIS A 349 -22.68 34.82 11.80
N SER A 350 -21.90 35.01 12.85
CA SER A 350 -21.67 34.09 13.96
C SER A 350 -22.97 33.77 14.71
N TYR A 351 -23.19 32.53 15.15
CA TYR A 351 -23.84 32.26 16.45
C TYR A 351 -23.41 30.91 17.04
N PHE A 352 -23.26 30.96 18.36
CA PHE A 352 -22.92 29.93 19.34
C PHE A 352 -24.06 28.92 19.61
N SER A 353 -23.63 27.74 20.09
CA SER A 353 -24.21 26.93 21.19
C SER A 353 -25.46 26.03 21.03
N ASN A 354 -25.28 24.84 21.65
CA ASN A 354 -26.20 23.88 22.29
C ASN A 354 -27.11 23.07 21.33
N ASP A 355 -27.22 21.74 21.42
CA ASP A 355 -27.14 20.80 22.56
C ASP A 355 -26.20 19.59 22.36
#